data_AF-A0A396JJT3-F1
#
_entry.id   AF-A0A396JJT3-F1
#
_cell.length_a   1.000
_cell.length_b   1.000
_cell.length_c   1.000
_cell.angle_alpha   90.00
_cell.angle_beta   90.00
_cell.angle_gamma   90.00
#
_symmetry.space_group_name_H-M   'P 1'
#
loop_
_entity.id
_entity.type
_entity.pdbx_description
1 polymer ?
#
loop_
_entity_poly.entity_id
_entity_poly.type
_entity_poly.pdbx_seq_one_letter_code
_entity_poly.pdbx_strand_id
1 'polypeptide(L)'
;MATSVADTQKSSFLKELNRKWNDHRKALRMIRDIIMHADRTYNSMTKTPVYELGLNLWRENVIYSNQIRTRFLNMLLGLICKDYAEEVVNKKLIRKITNMLMDLGPSVYMQEFENPLLQVSAEFYRAESQKLIERYDCGDYLKKAEMRLNEVIDKVSHFLDPSTQKKITIVVEKEMIENQMLRRTLG
;
A
#
# COMPACT_ATOMS: atom_id res chain seq x y z
N MET A 1 -3.04 -2.58 27.88
CA MET A 1 -2.26 -1.32 27.84
C MET A 1 -0.93 -1.45 27.08
N ALA A 2 -0.27 -2.61 27.03
CA ALA A 2 0.98 -2.80 26.28
C ALA A 2 0.85 -2.72 24.74
N THR A 3 -0.30 -3.11 24.17
CA THR A 3 -0.58 -3.01 22.72
C THR A 3 -0.70 -1.57 22.23
N SER A 4 -1.21 -0.66 23.06
CA SER A 4 -1.40 0.76 22.69
C SER A 4 -0.08 1.54 22.58
N VAL A 5 0.91 1.23 23.43
CA VAL A 5 2.24 1.89 23.39
C VAL A 5 3.04 1.44 22.16
N ALA A 6 2.99 0.15 21.81
CA ALA A 6 3.62 -0.39 20.60
C ALA A 6 3.00 0.19 19.32
N ASP A 7 1.68 0.42 19.29
CA ASP A 7 0.99 1.06 18.17
C ASP A 7 1.30 2.56 18.06
N THR A 8 1.54 3.23 19.18
CA THR A 8 1.90 4.66 19.20
C THR A 8 3.23 4.90 18.48
N GLN A 9 4.22 4.02 18.68
CA GLN A 9 5.55 4.13 18.05
C GLN A 9 5.58 3.67 16.58
N LYS A 10 4.61 2.86 16.16
CA LYS A 10 4.42 2.47 14.76
C LYS A 10 3.70 3.57 13.97
N SER A 11 2.64 4.14 14.55
CA SER A 11 1.89 5.22 13.90
C SER A 11 2.71 6.51 13.76
N SER A 12 3.69 6.74 14.64
CA SER A 12 4.58 7.90 14.55
C SER A 12 5.55 7.80 13.37
N PHE A 13 6.03 6.61 13.03
CA PHE A 13 7.00 6.44 11.95
C PHE A 13 6.45 6.83 10.57
N LEU A 14 5.28 6.30 10.18
CA LEU A 14 4.70 6.63 8.87
C LEU A 14 4.28 8.11 8.79
N LYS A 15 3.84 8.71 9.91
CA LYS A 15 3.57 10.15 9.99
C LYS A 15 4.85 10.96 9.78
N GLU A 16 5.94 10.56 10.43
CA GLU A 16 7.25 11.21 10.30
C GLU A 16 7.82 11.06 8.89
N LEU A 17 7.73 9.87 8.29
CA LEU A 17 8.10 9.62 6.90
C LEU A 17 7.33 10.54 5.95
N ASN A 18 6.01 10.61 6.10
CA ASN A 18 5.18 11.52 5.31
C ASN A 18 5.57 12.99 5.54
N ARG A 19 5.88 13.40 6.79
CA ARG A 19 6.33 14.77 7.08
C ARG A 19 7.63 15.08 6.33
N LYS A 20 8.63 14.20 6.46
CA LYS A 20 9.93 14.33 5.78
C LYS A 20 9.78 14.34 4.26
N TRP A 21 8.89 13.54 3.70
CA TRP A 21 8.60 13.56 2.26
C TRP A 21 8.03 14.91 1.82
N ASN A 22 7.10 15.47 2.58
CA ASN A 22 6.53 16.78 2.27
C ASN A 22 7.58 17.91 2.37
N ASP A 23 8.45 17.85 3.37
CA ASP A 23 9.56 18.80 3.52
C ASP A 23 10.55 18.68 2.34
N HIS A 24 10.91 17.45 1.95
CA HIS A 24 11.75 17.17 0.78
C HIS A 24 11.14 17.73 -0.50
N ARG A 25 9.85 17.44 -0.77
CA ARG A 25 9.16 17.92 -1.98
C ARG A 25 9.07 19.45 -2.03
N LYS A 26 8.89 20.11 -0.89
CA LYS A 26 8.92 21.59 -0.80
C LYS A 26 10.30 22.13 -1.13
N ALA A 27 11.34 21.55 -0.52
CA ALA A 27 12.73 21.94 -0.79
C ALA A 27 13.10 21.75 -2.27
N LEU A 28 12.75 20.60 -2.87
CA LEU A 28 12.98 20.35 -4.29
C LEU A 28 12.32 21.39 -5.19
N ARG A 29 11.08 21.78 -4.86
CA ARG A 29 10.36 22.80 -5.64
C ARG A 29 11.09 24.14 -5.58
N MET A 30 11.49 24.57 -4.38
CA MET A 30 12.26 25.82 -4.20
C MET A 30 13.59 25.77 -4.95
N ILE A 31 14.34 24.67 -4.83
CA ILE A 31 15.61 24.48 -5.54
C ILE A 31 15.39 24.57 -7.04
N ARG A 32 14.42 23.82 -7.59
CA ARG A 32 14.05 23.84 -9.00
C ARG A 32 13.70 25.25 -9.48
N ASP A 33 12.94 26.01 -8.69
CA ASP A 33 12.50 27.34 -9.06
C ASP A 33 13.68 28.35 -9.06
N ILE A 34 14.62 28.23 -8.11
CA ILE A 34 15.85 29.04 -8.06
C ILE A 34 16.75 28.76 -9.27
N ILE A 35 16.96 27.48 -9.59
CA ILE A 35 17.86 27.08 -10.68
C ILE A 35 17.16 27.05 -12.04
N MET A 36 15.88 27.40 -12.13
CA MET A 36 15.09 27.29 -13.37
C MET A 36 15.75 28.04 -14.54
N HIS A 37 16.38 29.19 -14.26
CA HIS A 37 17.13 29.95 -15.27
C HIS A 37 18.44 29.27 -15.67
N ALA A 38 19.15 28.63 -14.73
CA ALA A 38 20.33 27.82 -15.03
C ALA A 38 19.96 26.55 -15.81
N ASP A 39 18.88 25.87 -15.43
CA ASP A 39 18.39 24.66 -16.08
C ASP A 39 17.95 24.92 -17.54
N ARG A 40 17.33 26.08 -17.80
CA ARG A 40 16.96 26.51 -19.17
C ARG A 40 18.15 26.88 -20.06
N THR A 41 19.26 27.34 -19.48
CA THR A 41 20.45 27.78 -20.23
C THR A 41 21.50 26.68 -20.39
N TYR A 42 21.56 25.71 -19.47
CA TYR A 42 22.56 24.64 -19.46
C TYR A 42 22.05 23.27 -19.96
N ASN A 43 20.76 23.09 -20.22
CA ASN A 43 20.23 21.80 -20.70
C ASN A 43 20.41 21.59 -22.21
N SER A 44 21.64 21.24 -22.60
CA SER A 44 21.91 20.57 -23.87
C SER A 44 21.56 19.08 -23.76
N MET A 45 20.29 18.72 -24.02
CA MET A 45 19.77 17.39 -24.42
C MET A 45 20.16 16.11 -23.63
N THR A 46 20.96 16.14 -22.55
CA THR A 46 21.58 14.91 -21.98
C THR A 46 21.57 14.77 -20.46
N LYS A 47 21.04 15.74 -19.69
CA LYS A 47 21.09 15.68 -18.21
C LYS A 47 19.70 15.52 -17.58
N THR A 48 19.63 14.66 -16.56
CA THR A 48 18.43 14.44 -15.73
C THR A 48 18.06 15.74 -15.01
N PRO A 49 16.80 16.22 -15.09
CA PRO A 49 16.37 17.42 -14.38
C PRO A 49 16.60 17.31 -12.88
N VAL A 50 16.92 18.42 -12.20
CA VAL A 50 17.20 18.42 -10.75
C VAL A 50 16.02 17.90 -9.92
N TYR A 51 14.79 18.11 -10.40
CA TYR A 51 13.61 17.53 -9.76
C TYR A 51 13.67 15.99 -9.77
N GLU A 52 13.97 15.38 -10.92
CA GLU A 52 14.12 13.92 -11.06
C GLU A 52 15.30 13.38 -10.25
N LEU A 53 16.42 14.12 -10.20
CA LEU A 53 17.55 13.76 -9.35
C LEU A 53 17.16 13.73 -7.87
N GLY A 54 16.38 14.71 -7.40
CA GLY A 54 15.91 14.72 -6.02
C GLY A 54 14.93 13.59 -5.71
N LEU A 55 14.15 13.13 -6.69
CA LEU A 55 13.33 11.91 -6.56
C LEU A 55 14.21 10.65 -6.49
N ASN A 56 15.22 10.53 -7.37
CA ASN A 56 16.18 9.41 -7.35
C ASN A 56 16.87 9.30 -5.98
N LEU A 57 17.36 10.43 -5.44
CA LEU A 57 18.01 10.46 -4.13
C LEU A 57 17.06 9.99 -3.01
N TRP A 58 15.78 10.36 -3.06
CA TRP A 58 14.81 9.86 -2.08
C TRP A 58 14.58 8.36 -2.21
N ARG A 59 14.46 7.84 -3.45
CA ARG A 59 14.32 6.39 -3.68
C ARG A 59 15.50 5.62 -3.09
N GLU A 60 16.72 6.02 -3.44
CA GLU A 60 17.95 5.32 -3.05
C GLU A 60 18.20 5.38 -1.53
N ASN A 61 18.06 6.56 -0.93
CA ASN A 61 18.48 6.78 0.46
C ASN A 61 17.37 6.49 1.48
N VAL A 62 16.09 6.52 1.07
CA VAL A 62 14.96 6.32 1.97
C VAL A 62 14.21 5.03 1.66
N ILE A 63 13.69 4.87 0.44
CA ILE A 63 12.84 3.72 0.11
C ILE A 63 13.66 2.42 0.02
N TYR A 64 14.81 2.46 -0.63
CA TYR A 64 15.68 1.29 -0.83
C TYR A 64 16.67 1.07 0.32
N SER A 65 16.68 1.94 1.33
CA SER A 65 17.49 1.73 2.54
C SER A 65 16.97 0.53 3.32
N ASN A 66 17.80 -0.50 3.48
CA ASN A 66 17.43 -1.75 4.17
C ASN A 66 16.83 -1.54 5.57
N GLN A 67 17.32 -0.55 6.32
CA GLN A 67 16.84 -0.24 7.67
C GLN A 67 15.41 0.36 7.67
N ILE A 68 15.08 1.12 6.63
CA ILE A 68 13.82 1.83 6.49
C ILE A 68 12.80 0.96 5.76
N ARG A 69 13.20 0.33 4.65
CA ARG A 69 12.36 -0.42 3.73
C ARG A 69 11.49 -1.47 4.41
N THR A 70 12.10 -2.40 5.14
CA THR A 70 11.38 -3.48 5.83
C THR A 70 10.43 -2.92 6.89
N ARG A 71 10.91 -1.94 7.66
CA ARG A 71 10.14 -1.30 8.73
C ARG A 71 8.94 -0.53 8.17
N PHE A 72 9.14 0.21 7.08
CA PHE A 72 8.13 0.93 6.31
C PHE A 72 7.05 -0.01 5.79
N LEU A 73 7.46 -1.06 5.07
CA LEU A 73 6.56 -2.01 4.45
C LEU A 73 5.70 -2.73 5.50
N ASN A 74 6.33 -3.26 6.55
CA ASN A 74 5.62 -3.97 7.62
C ASN A 74 4.59 -3.08 8.32
N MET A 75 4.89 -1.79 8.52
CA MET A 75 3.93 -0.87 9.13
C MET A 75 2.78 -0.51 8.20
N LEU A 76 3.07 -0.28 6.93
CA LEU A 76 2.03 0.05 5.95
C LEU A 76 1.07 -1.12 5.74
N LEU A 77 1.61 -2.33 5.53
CA LEU A 77 0.82 -3.56 5.41
C LEU A 77 0.08 -3.88 6.70
N GLY A 78 0.71 -3.67 7.86
CA GLY A 78 0.07 -3.86 9.16
C GLY A 78 -1.14 -2.94 9.37
N LEU A 79 -1.10 -1.68 8.90
CA LEU A 79 -2.27 -0.80 8.94
C LEU A 79 -3.40 -1.31 8.04
N ILE A 80 -3.08 -1.88 6.88
CA ILE A 80 -4.09 -2.42 5.98
C ILE A 80 -4.70 -3.72 6.53
N CYS A 81 -3.88 -4.59 7.13
CA CYS A 81 -4.38 -5.81 7.79
C CYS A 81 -5.33 -5.47 8.94
N LYS A 82 -5.03 -4.41 9.71
CA LYS A 82 -5.92 -3.89 10.75
C LYS A 82 -7.24 -3.40 10.15
N ASP A 83 -7.21 -2.70 9.01
CA ASP A 83 -8.44 -2.30 8.31
C ASP A 83 -9.27 -3.50 7.85
N TYR A 84 -8.63 -4.57 7.35
CA TYR A 84 -9.31 -5.81 6.99
C TYR A 84 -9.95 -6.49 8.21
N ALA A 85 -9.30 -6.41 9.37
CA ALA A 85 -9.84 -6.87 10.66
C ALA A 85 -10.89 -5.90 11.28
N GLU A 86 -11.40 -4.93 10.50
CA GLU A 86 -12.38 -3.92 10.92
C GLU A 86 -11.90 -2.98 12.05
N GLU A 87 -10.58 -2.90 12.27
CA GLU A 87 -10.02 -1.93 13.20
C GLU A 87 -9.98 -0.52 12.60
N VAL A 88 -10.16 0.49 13.44
CA VAL A 88 -10.11 1.89 13.02
C VAL A 88 -8.67 2.29 12.72
N VAL A 89 -8.39 2.57 11.44
CA VAL A 89 -7.07 3.03 10.99
C VAL A 89 -7.11 4.38 10.28
N ASN A 90 -5.96 5.04 10.21
CA ASN A 90 -5.82 6.31 9.51
C ASN A 90 -5.66 6.11 7.99
N LYS A 91 -6.80 5.90 7.29
CA LYS A 91 -6.85 5.74 5.82
C LYS A 91 -6.24 6.91 5.05
N LYS A 92 -6.32 8.13 5.59
CA LYS A 92 -5.69 9.31 4.99
C LYS A 92 -4.17 9.21 4.98
N LEU A 93 -3.57 8.63 6.03
CA LEU A 93 -2.12 8.41 6.07
C LEU A 93 -1.69 7.35 5.06
N ILE A 94 -2.42 6.24 4.98
CA ILE A 94 -2.18 5.19 3.97
C ILE A 94 -2.17 5.82 2.58
N ARG A 95 -3.23 6.57 2.23
CA ARG A 95 -3.33 7.26 0.93
C ARG A 95 -2.17 8.22 0.65
N LYS A 96 -1.72 9.00 1.65
CA LYS A 96 -0.58 9.92 1.48
C LYS A 96 0.71 9.16 1.19
N ILE A 97 0.93 8.04 1.85
CA ILE A 97 2.11 7.21 1.69
C ILE A 97 2.10 6.46 0.35
N THR A 98 0.96 5.90 -0.06
CA THR A 98 0.84 5.26 -1.38
C THR A 98 1.01 6.26 -2.52
N ASN A 99 0.47 7.48 -2.37
CA ASN A 99 0.72 8.57 -3.32
C ASN A 99 2.19 8.98 -3.38
N MET A 100 2.92 8.99 -2.26
CA MET A 100 4.37 9.21 -2.28
C MET A 100 5.08 8.14 -3.12
N LEU A 101 4.74 6.85 -2.98
CA LEU A 101 5.33 5.80 -3.79
C LEU A 101 5.02 5.98 -5.29
N MET A 102 3.81 6.40 -5.63
CA MET A 102 3.43 6.74 -7.00
C MET A 102 4.21 7.95 -7.54
N ASP A 103 4.37 9.00 -6.74
CA ASP A 103 5.19 10.18 -7.08
C ASP A 103 6.65 9.79 -7.35
N LEU A 104 7.16 8.75 -6.69
CA LEU A 104 8.52 8.23 -6.90
C LEU A 104 8.63 7.33 -8.14
N GLY A 105 7.52 6.79 -8.62
CA GLY A 105 7.44 6.02 -9.86
C GLY A 105 6.48 4.83 -9.76
N PRO A 106 5.72 4.50 -10.84
CA PRO A 106 4.80 3.35 -10.83
C PRO A 106 5.48 2.02 -10.52
N SER A 107 6.72 1.82 -10.97
CA SER A 107 7.50 0.62 -10.67
C SER A 107 7.84 0.50 -9.18
N VAL A 108 8.12 1.62 -8.51
CA VAL A 108 8.40 1.67 -7.08
C VAL A 108 7.15 1.32 -6.29
N TYR A 109 6.01 1.92 -6.62
CA TYR A 109 4.73 1.56 -6.02
C TYR A 109 4.42 0.06 -6.18
N MET A 110 4.58 -0.47 -7.39
CA MET A 110 4.27 -1.87 -7.68
C MET A 110 5.18 -2.84 -6.89
N GLN A 111 6.50 -2.63 -6.94
CA GLN A 111 7.48 -3.55 -6.34
C GLN A 111 7.51 -3.43 -4.81
N GLU A 112 7.48 -2.21 -4.29
CA GLU A 112 7.66 -1.96 -2.86
C GLU A 112 6.39 -2.14 -2.06
N PHE A 113 5.21 -2.05 -2.68
CA PHE A 113 3.95 -2.05 -1.96
C PHE A 113 2.88 -2.95 -2.57
N GLU A 114 2.55 -2.80 -3.85
CA GLU A 114 1.41 -3.51 -4.44
C GLU A 114 1.61 -5.03 -4.42
N ASN A 115 2.77 -5.52 -4.87
CA ASN A 115 3.05 -6.95 -4.89
C ASN A 115 3.04 -7.57 -3.47
N PRO A 116 3.75 -7.00 -2.47
CA PRO A 116 3.62 -7.46 -1.07
C PRO A 116 2.20 -7.38 -0.52
N LEU A 117 1.45 -6.33 -0.87
CA LEU A 117 0.07 -6.18 -0.42
C LEU A 117 -0.80 -7.32 -0.95
N LEU A 118 -0.73 -7.64 -2.25
CA LEU A 118 -1.51 -8.72 -2.84
C LEU A 118 -1.21 -10.07 -2.20
N GLN A 119 0.06 -10.32 -1.84
CA GLN A 119 0.46 -11.54 -1.12
C GLN A 119 -0.20 -11.61 0.27
N VAL A 120 -0.08 -10.56 1.07
CA VAL A 120 -0.67 -10.50 2.41
C VAL A 120 -2.19 -10.53 2.37
N SER A 121 -2.82 -9.87 1.39
CA SER A 121 -4.27 -9.96 1.17
C SER A 121 -4.70 -11.39 0.87
N ALA A 122 -3.96 -12.12 0.01
CA ALA A 122 -4.28 -13.50 -0.30
C ALA A 122 -4.20 -14.41 0.94
N GLU A 123 -3.17 -14.25 1.77
CA GLU A 123 -3.03 -14.99 3.02
C GLU A 123 -4.17 -14.67 4.00
N PHE A 124 -4.53 -13.39 4.13
CA PHE A 124 -5.61 -12.94 5.00
C PHE A 124 -6.96 -13.56 4.60
N TYR A 125 -7.37 -13.39 3.33
CA TYR A 125 -8.68 -13.88 2.88
C TYR A 125 -8.75 -15.40 2.78
N ARG A 126 -7.62 -16.08 2.56
CA ARG A 126 -7.55 -17.54 2.66
C ARG A 126 -7.83 -18.00 4.09
N ALA A 127 -7.21 -17.38 5.08
CA ALA A 127 -7.42 -17.70 6.49
C ALA A 127 -8.85 -17.35 6.95
N GLU A 128 -9.40 -16.23 6.48
CA GLU A 128 -10.79 -15.86 6.76
C GLU A 128 -11.77 -16.86 6.13
N SER A 129 -11.56 -17.22 4.86
CA SER A 129 -12.36 -18.21 4.15
C SER A 129 -12.40 -19.56 4.90
N GLN A 130 -11.25 -20.07 5.34
CA GLN A 130 -11.18 -21.31 6.12
C GLN A 130 -12.03 -21.25 7.41
N LYS A 131 -11.92 -20.15 8.16
CA LYS A 131 -12.71 -19.94 9.39
C LYS A 131 -14.21 -19.87 9.12
N LEU A 132 -14.62 -19.29 7.99
CA LEU A 132 -16.03 -19.22 7.61
C LEU A 132 -16.57 -20.59 7.19
N ILE A 133 -15.80 -21.38 6.44
CA ILE A 133 -16.19 -22.73 6.01
C ILE A 133 -16.40 -23.67 7.21
N GLU A 134 -15.55 -23.56 8.24
CA GLU A 134 -15.69 -24.37 9.46
C GLU A 134 -16.96 -24.04 10.26
N ARG A 135 -17.55 -22.85 10.04
CA ARG A 135 -18.65 -22.32 10.86
C ARG A 135 -20.00 -22.29 10.16
N TYR A 136 -20.02 -22.24 8.84
CA TYR A 136 -21.22 -22.00 8.05
C TYR A 136 -21.41 -23.07 6.98
N ASP A 137 -22.67 -23.34 6.64
CA ASP A 137 -22.99 -24.19 5.50
C ASP A 137 -22.64 -23.50 4.17
N CYS A 138 -22.80 -24.21 3.06
CA CYS A 138 -22.43 -23.70 1.74
C CYS A 138 -23.20 -22.41 1.36
N GLY A 139 -24.50 -22.36 1.64
CA GLY A 139 -25.34 -21.23 1.25
C GLY A 139 -25.01 -19.97 2.02
N ASP A 140 -24.83 -20.10 3.35
CA ASP A 140 -24.47 -18.98 4.22
C ASP A 140 -23.02 -18.53 4.01
N TYR A 141 -22.13 -19.45 3.68
CA TYR A 141 -20.76 -19.13 3.28
C TYR A 141 -20.73 -18.23 2.04
N LEU A 142 -21.44 -18.60 0.97
CA LEU A 142 -21.44 -17.84 -0.28
C LEU A 142 -21.98 -16.42 -0.08
N LYS A 143 -23.06 -16.26 0.68
CA LYS A 143 -23.60 -14.94 1.05
C LYS A 143 -22.56 -14.09 1.79
N LYS A 144 -21.84 -14.69 2.74
CA LYS A 144 -20.80 -13.98 3.51
C LYS A 144 -19.59 -13.62 2.64
N ALA A 145 -19.17 -14.50 1.74
CA ALA A 145 -18.09 -14.23 0.80
C ALA A 145 -18.44 -13.06 -0.14
N GLU A 146 -19.66 -13.02 -0.66
CA GLU A 146 -20.16 -11.92 -1.49
C GLU A 146 -20.23 -10.59 -0.71
N MET A 147 -20.75 -10.61 0.52
CA MET A 147 -20.75 -9.42 1.39
C MET A 147 -19.33 -8.89 1.62
N ARG A 148 -18.39 -9.79 1.95
CA ARG A 148 -16.98 -9.43 2.14
C ARG A 148 -16.36 -8.84 0.89
N LEU A 149 -16.59 -9.43 -0.27
CA LEU A 149 -16.08 -8.91 -1.55
C LEU A 149 -16.53 -7.45 -1.79
N ASN A 150 -17.83 -7.18 -1.60
CA ASN A 150 -18.40 -5.84 -1.77
C ASN A 150 -17.82 -4.82 -0.77
N GLU A 151 -17.70 -5.21 0.50
CA GLU A 151 -17.08 -4.37 1.52
C GLU A 151 -15.63 -4.02 1.19
N VAL A 152 -14.86 -4.98 0.68
CA VAL A 152 -13.46 -4.76 0.33
C VAL A 152 -13.36 -3.80 -0.85
N ILE A 153 -14.16 -4.02 -1.90
CA ILE A 153 -14.22 -3.13 -3.08
C ILE A 153 -14.50 -1.69 -2.65
N ASP A 154 -15.50 -1.48 -1.80
CA ASP A 154 -15.82 -0.15 -1.29
C ASP A 154 -14.67 0.41 -0.44
N LYS A 155 -14.18 -0.34 0.55
CA LYS A 155 -13.14 0.12 1.48
C LYS A 155 -11.84 0.52 0.77
N VAL A 156 -11.33 -0.30 -0.15
CA VAL A 156 -10.02 -0.07 -0.78
C VAL A 156 -10.04 1.09 -1.78
N SER A 157 -11.18 1.35 -2.41
CA SER A 157 -11.36 2.50 -3.32
C SER A 157 -11.06 3.85 -2.66
N HIS A 158 -11.17 3.90 -1.32
CA HIS A 158 -10.93 5.10 -0.53
C HIS A 158 -9.46 5.36 -0.22
N PHE A 159 -8.50 4.49 -0.53
CA PHE A 159 -7.10 4.77 -0.18
C PHE A 159 -6.03 4.12 -1.04
N LEU A 160 -6.41 3.24 -1.97
CA LEU A 160 -5.50 2.62 -2.94
C LEU A 160 -5.74 3.14 -4.35
N ASP A 161 -4.75 2.91 -5.22
CA ASP A 161 -4.87 3.21 -6.65
C ASP A 161 -5.95 2.32 -7.30
N PRO A 162 -6.73 2.82 -8.28
CA PRO A 162 -7.74 2.02 -8.98
C PRO A 162 -7.20 0.75 -9.63
N SER A 163 -5.94 0.74 -10.07
CA SER A 163 -5.30 -0.47 -10.61
C SER A 163 -5.10 -1.54 -9.53
N THR A 164 -4.72 -1.14 -8.33
CA THR A 164 -4.57 -2.03 -7.16
C THR A 164 -5.91 -2.54 -6.67
N GLN A 165 -6.95 -1.69 -6.65
CA GLN A 165 -8.30 -2.10 -6.29
C GLN A 165 -8.74 -3.32 -7.12
N LYS A 166 -8.61 -3.24 -8.46
CA LYS A 166 -8.97 -4.36 -9.36
C LYS A 166 -8.21 -5.64 -9.00
N LYS A 167 -6.91 -5.55 -8.72
CA LYS A 167 -6.08 -6.71 -8.36
C LYS A 167 -6.47 -7.31 -7.01
N ILE A 168 -6.79 -6.48 -6.01
CA ILE A 168 -7.27 -6.96 -4.71
C ILE A 168 -8.62 -7.66 -4.86
N THR A 169 -9.55 -7.11 -5.65
CA THR A 169 -10.84 -7.75 -5.93
C THR A 169 -10.65 -9.17 -6.47
N ILE A 170 -9.77 -9.34 -7.46
CA ILE A 170 -9.44 -10.66 -8.02
C ILE A 170 -8.84 -11.58 -6.95
N VAL A 171 -7.98 -11.08 -6.06
CA VAL A 171 -7.41 -11.88 -4.97
C VAL A 171 -8.49 -12.33 -3.98
N VAL A 172 -9.41 -11.44 -3.59
CA VAL A 172 -10.49 -11.79 -2.65
C VAL A 172 -11.43 -12.81 -3.27
N GLU A 173 -11.84 -12.58 -4.53
CA GLU A 173 -12.69 -13.50 -5.28
C GLU A 173 -12.03 -14.88 -5.41
N LYS A 174 -10.75 -14.93 -5.77
CA LYS A 174 -10.01 -16.19 -5.89
C LYS A 174 -9.95 -16.96 -4.57
N GLU A 175 -9.55 -16.30 -3.47
CA GLU A 175 -9.33 -16.98 -2.19
C GLU A 175 -10.64 -17.35 -1.47
N MET A 176 -11.68 -16.53 -1.62
CA MET A 176 -12.98 -16.76 -0.98
C MET A 176 -13.95 -17.58 -1.85
N ILE A 177 -13.84 -17.58 -3.18
CA ILE A 177 -14.81 -18.25 -4.06
C ILE A 177 -14.15 -19.36 -4.86
N GLU A 178 -13.24 -19.03 -5.78
CA GLU A 178 -12.69 -20.00 -6.76
C GLU A 178 -11.96 -21.17 -6.09
N ASN A 179 -11.04 -20.88 -5.17
CA ASN A 179 -10.24 -21.90 -4.49
C ASN A 179 -11.10 -22.86 -3.64
N GLN A 180 -12.27 -22.42 -3.21
CA GLN A 180 -13.17 -23.24 -2.38
C GLN A 180 -14.09 -24.11 -3.21
N MET A 181 -14.50 -23.65 -4.40
CA MET A 181 -15.24 -24.46 -5.36
C MET A 181 -14.38 -25.64 -5.86
N LEU A 182 -13.10 -25.40 -6.18
CA LEU A 182 -12.16 -26.42 -6.66
C LEU A 182 -11.79 -27.47 -5.61
N ARG A 183 -11.73 -27.10 -4.32
CA ARG A 183 -11.43 -28.04 -3.24
C ARG A 183 -12.57 -29.02 -2.95
N ARG A 184 -13.80 -28.67 -3.31
CA ARG A 184 -15.00 -29.53 -3.12
C ARG A 184 -15.33 -30.40 -4.31
N THR A 185 -14.79 -30.12 -5.51
CA THR A 185 -14.97 -30.99 -6.68
C THR A 185 -13.94 -32.12 -6.77
N LEU A 186 -12.88 -32.06 -5.96
CA LEU A 186 -11.78 -33.03 -5.93
C LEU A 186 -11.77 -33.92 -4.66
N GLY A 187 -12.75 -33.78 -3.77
CA GLY A 187 -12.91 -34.59 -2.55
C GLY A 187 -14.32 -35.14 -2.46
#